data_AF-A0A671KY07-F1
#
_entry.id   AF-A0A671KY07-F1
#
_cell.length_a   1.000
_cell.length_b   1.000
_cell.length_c   1.000
_cell.angle_alpha   90.00
_cell.angle_beta   90.00
_cell.angle_gamma   90.00
#
_symmetry.space_group_name_H-M   'P 1'
#
loop_
_entity.id
_entity.type
_entity.pdbx_description
1 polymer ?
#
loop_
_entity_poly.entity_id
_entity_poly.type
_entity_poly.pdbx_seq_one_letter_code
_entity_poly.pdbx_strand_id
1 'polypeptide(L)'
;MDEDLATFDYYKGTDEFEEGNRSQECDECVPELCPLPLGCRAGLVQDSCGCCSQCANLEGQTCDLGQRDVYGLCGENLGCKLDRSDGADGEEPEAQCVCLSQKPLCGSDGQTYMNTCKYKEAAYLNPGLNVSDGPCRTVPIIKVPPHNLVNATGSSIAFLCEVFAFPMVLSRGGPQKYELSSWLQIEEASQMDSGTYRCIARNELGHVSATAILGVLPPVFPVQLTLCKV
;
A
#
# COMPACT_ATOMS: atom_id res chain seq x y z
N MET A 1 39.85 57.06 43.70
CA MET A 1 40.27 55.70 44.09
C MET A 1 39.06 54.79 44.07
N ASP A 2 38.34 54.78 42.94
CA ASP A 2 38.38 53.76 41.88
C ASP A 2 38.62 52.29 42.27
N GLU A 3 37.75 51.44 41.67
CA GLU A 3 37.90 50.08 41.10
C GLU A 3 36.68 49.21 41.48
N ASP A 4 35.61 49.17 40.66
CA ASP A 4 35.34 48.23 39.53
C ASP A 4 34.73 46.89 40.01
N LEU A 5 33.63 46.32 39.48
CA LEU A 5 33.09 46.30 38.12
C LEU A 5 31.55 46.37 38.11
N ALA A 6 31.01 47.24 37.26
CA ALA A 6 29.61 47.28 36.86
C ALA A 6 29.41 46.56 35.51
N THR A 7 28.29 45.83 35.44
CA THR A 7 27.34 45.70 34.33
C THR A 7 27.86 46.00 32.92
N PHE A 8 28.04 44.93 32.14
CA PHE A 8 28.37 44.98 30.73
C PHE A 8 27.08 45.01 29.90
N ASP A 9 26.64 46.21 29.49
CA ASP A 9 25.73 46.42 28.38
C ASP A 9 26.57 46.87 27.17
N TYR A 10 26.68 46.04 26.12
CA TYR A 10 27.28 46.49 24.86
C TYR A 10 26.58 45.81 23.66
N TYR A 11 25.89 46.66 22.90
CA TYR A 11 25.29 46.49 21.56
C TYR A 11 23.89 45.91 21.39
N LYS A 12 22.96 46.86 21.45
CA LYS A 12 21.81 47.04 20.55
C LYS A 12 22.23 46.91 19.06
N GLY A 13 21.73 45.88 18.39
CA GLY A 13 21.75 45.73 16.93
C GLY A 13 20.35 45.35 16.47
N THR A 14 19.80 46.15 15.56
CA THR A 14 18.48 46.01 14.97
C THR A 14 18.45 44.85 13.98
N ASP A 15 17.75 43.76 14.30
CA ASP A 15 17.33 42.79 13.28
C ASP A 15 15.97 43.25 12.74
N GLU A 16 16.04 43.93 11.60
CA GLU A 16 14.92 44.13 10.69
C GLU A 16 14.39 42.74 10.31
N PHE A 17 13.16 42.43 10.73
CA PHE A 17 12.41 41.31 10.17
C PHE A 17 12.02 41.67 8.74
N GLU A 18 12.93 41.48 7.79
CA GLU A 18 12.53 41.32 6.40
C GLU A 18 11.84 39.96 6.28
N GLU A 19 10.51 40.00 6.13
CA GLU A 19 9.73 38.93 5.50
C GLU A 19 10.23 38.75 4.06
N GLY A 20 11.38 38.10 3.93
CA GLY A 20 11.94 37.65 2.67
C GLY A 20 11.08 36.53 2.13
N ASN A 21 10.21 36.86 1.20
CA ASN A 21 9.59 35.95 0.25
C ASN A 21 10.71 35.17 -0.48
N ARG A 22 11.18 34.07 0.14
CA ARG A 22 12.14 33.15 -0.49
C ARG A 22 11.41 32.33 -1.53
N SER A 23 11.16 32.93 -2.67
CA SER A 23 11.30 32.20 -3.93
C SER A 23 12.67 31.53 -3.86
N GLN A 24 12.74 30.21 -3.82
CA GLN A 24 14.01 29.51 -4.02
C GLN A 24 14.46 29.84 -5.45
N GLU A 25 15.23 30.92 -5.58
CA GLU A 25 15.92 31.22 -6.81
C GLU A 25 17.04 30.20 -6.93
N CYS A 26 16.88 29.31 -7.91
CA CYS A 26 17.92 28.38 -8.30
C CYS A 26 19.09 29.13 -8.92
N ASP A 27 20.31 28.75 -8.52
CA ASP A 27 21.53 29.24 -9.15
C ASP A 27 21.64 28.75 -10.60
N GLU A 28 22.55 29.36 -11.36
CA GLU A 28 22.84 28.93 -12.73
C GLU A 28 23.36 27.48 -12.75
N CYS A 29 22.71 26.65 -13.58
CA CYS A 29 23.03 25.22 -13.65
C CYS A 29 24.43 24.97 -14.21
N VAL A 30 25.24 24.19 -13.48
CA VAL A 30 26.55 23.70 -13.93
C VAL A 30 26.51 22.17 -14.05
N PRO A 31 26.20 21.61 -15.24
CA PRO A 31 25.93 20.18 -15.42
C PRO A 31 27.09 19.26 -15.06
N GLU A 32 28.33 19.72 -15.23
CA GLU A 32 29.55 18.94 -14.95
C GLU A 32 29.73 18.62 -13.46
N LEU A 33 29.05 19.35 -12.57
CA LEU A 33 29.07 19.11 -11.13
C LEU A 33 27.98 18.13 -10.68
N CYS A 34 27.10 17.71 -11.58
CA CYS A 34 26.03 16.79 -11.24
C CYS A 34 26.57 15.38 -10.96
N PRO A 35 26.13 14.73 -9.86
CA PRO A 35 26.49 13.35 -9.60
C PRO A 35 25.86 12.43 -10.65
N LEU A 36 26.57 11.37 -11.03
CA LEU A 36 26.05 10.37 -11.96
C LEU A 36 25.03 9.46 -11.27
N PRO A 37 23.76 9.44 -11.71
CA PRO A 37 22.74 8.60 -11.10
C PRO A 37 22.88 7.16 -11.62
N LEU A 38 23.00 6.19 -10.71
CA LEU A 38 23.14 4.76 -11.02
C LEU A 38 21.98 3.97 -10.44
N GLY A 39 21.50 2.96 -11.18
CA GLY A 39 20.49 2.04 -10.65
C GLY A 39 19.06 2.58 -10.60
N CYS A 40 18.72 3.64 -11.34
CA CYS A 40 17.42 4.30 -11.23
C CYS A 40 16.27 3.51 -11.87
N ARG A 41 15.73 2.56 -11.10
CA ARG A 41 14.65 1.65 -11.53
C ARG A 41 13.34 2.38 -11.88
N ALA A 42 13.06 3.52 -11.24
CA ALA A 42 11.89 4.34 -11.54
C ALA A 42 12.13 5.37 -12.66
N GLY A 43 13.30 5.30 -13.32
CA GLY A 43 13.74 6.30 -14.27
C GLY A 43 14.44 7.49 -13.61
N LEU A 44 14.74 8.50 -14.44
CA LEU A 44 15.39 9.72 -14.04
C LEU A 44 14.38 10.86 -13.99
N VAL A 45 14.56 11.74 -13.01
CA VAL A 45 13.87 13.02 -12.87
C VAL A 45 14.91 14.12 -12.78
N GLN A 46 14.54 15.34 -13.15
CA GLN A 46 15.39 16.49 -12.86
C GLN A 46 15.17 16.92 -11.41
N ASP A 47 16.19 17.51 -10.80
CA ASP A 47 16.04 18.21 -9.52
C ASP A 47 15.01 19.36 -9.63
N SER A 48 14.64 19.96 -8.49
CA SER A 48 13.68 21.07 -8.43
C SER A 48 14.10 22.31 -9.22
N CYS A 49 15.41 22.45 -9.46
CA CYS A 49 15.99 23.51 -10.27
C CYS A 49 16.09 23.15 -11.77
N GLY A 50 15.74 21.92 -12.16
CA GLY A 50 15.84 21.43 -13.54
C GLY A 50 17.27 21.16 -14.03
N CYS A 51 18.26 21.12 -13.14
CA CYS A 51 19.68 21.04 -13.50
C CYS A 51 20.18 19.60 -13.58
N CYS A 52 20.25 18.91 -12.45
CA CYS A 52 20.84 17.57 -12.36
C CYS A 52 19.80 16.47 -12.54
N SER A 53 20.20 15.39 -13.18
CA SER A 53 19.40 14.16 -13.26
C SER A 53 19.59 13.34 -11.99
N GLN A 54 18.49 12.98 -11.33
CA GLN A 54 18.46 12.18 -10.12
C GLN A 54 17.59 10.94 -10.31
N CYS A 55 17.82 9.90 -9.50
CA CYS A 55 16.92 8.76 -9.49
C CYS A 55 15.55 9.19 -8.96
N ALA A 56 14.50 8.81 -9.66
CA ALA A 56 13.15 9.07 -9.23
C ALA A 56 12.67 8.04 -8.20
N ASN A 57 11.69 8.43 -7.39
CA ASN A 57 11.09 7.57 -6.39
C ASN A 57 10.16 6.52 -7.02
N LEU A 58 10.18 5.31 -6.46
CA LEU A 58 9.39 4.15 -6.82
C LEU A 58 7.99 4.20 -6.22
N GLU A 59 7.07 3.37 -6.74
CA GLU A 59 5.73 3.22 -6.16
C GLU A 59 5.82 2.79 -4.68
N GLY A 60 5.16 3.53 -3.79
CA GLY A 60 5.14 3.34 -2.33
C GLY A 60 6.24 4.10 -1.57
N GLN A 61 7.18 4.76 -2.24
CA GLN A 61 8.16 5.63 -1.57
C GLN A 61 7.57 7.01 -1.29
N THR A 62 8.04 7.63 -0.20
CA THR A 62 7.68 9.01 0.16
C THR A 62 8.12 9.98 -0.92
N CYS A 63 7.37 11.07 -1.08
CA CYS A 63 7.64 12.09 -2.09
C CYS A 63 7.21 13.47 -1.61
N ASP A 64 7.75 14.49 -2.24
CA ASP A 64 7.40 15.87 -1.89
C ASP A 64 6.18 16.36 -2.67
N LEU A 65 5.26 17.02 -1.94
CA LEU A 65 4.16 17.77 -2.52
C LEU A 65 4.55 19.25 -2.64
N GLY A 66 4.87 19.69 -3.86
CA GLY A 66 5.19 21.09 -4.13
C GLY A 66 6.68 21.39 -4.04
N GLN A 67 7.04 22.40 -3.24
CA GLN A 67 8.36 23.08 -3.28
C GLN A 67 9.30 22.67 -2.14
N ARG A 68 9.02 21.54 -1.50
CA ARG A 68 9.94 20.91 -0.55
C ARG A 68 10.79 19.93 -1.35
N ASP A 69 12.09 19.91 -1.10
CA ASP A 69 13.04 18.99 -1.75
C ASP A 69 13.70 18.12 -0.68
N VAL A 70 12.89 17.33 0.02
CA VAL A 70 13.35 16.48 1.14
C VAL A 70 13.32 15.01 0.73
N TYR A 71 12.21 14.57 0.15
CA TYR A 71 11.96 13.18 -0.22
C TYR A 71 12.16 12.91 -1.71
N GLY A 72 12.13 13.94 -2.56
CA GLY A 72 12.34 13.85 -4.00
C GLY A 72 11.06 13.61 -4.82
N LEU A 73 11.25 13.49 -6.13
CA LEU A 73 10.17 13.38 -7.12
C LEU A 73 9.89 11.94 -7.52
N CYS A 74 8.62 11.66 -7.81
CA CYS A 74 8.19 10.36 -8.30
C CYS A 74 8.62 10.10 -9.74
N GLY A 75 8.87 8.82 -10.07
CA GLY A 75 9.23 8.38 -11.41
C GLY A 75 8.13 8.55 -12.46
N GLU A 76 8.48 8.21 -13.69
CA GLU A 76 7.57 8.36 -14.81
C GLU A 76 6.31 7.47 -14.63
N ASN A 77 5.12 8.04 -14.83
CA ASN A 77 3.81 7.40 -14.58
C ASN A 77 3.45 7.19 -13.10
N LEU A 78 4.15 7.87 -12.19
CA LEU A 78 3.81 7.96 -10.78
C LEU A 78 3.33 9.38 -10.44
N GLY A 79 2.39 9.49 -9.51
CA GLY A 79 1.97 10.76 -8.93
C GLY A 79 2.14 10.75 -7.43
N CYS A 80 2.66 11.84 -6.87
CA CYS A 80 2.79 12.01 -5.43
C CYS A 80 1.41 12.31 -4.80
N LYS A 81 0.95 11.45 -3.87
CA LYS A 81 -0.39 11.55 -3.27
C LYS A 81 -0.32 11.32 -1.76
N LEU A 82 -1.08 12.09 -1.00
CA LEU A 82 -1.27 11.85 0.44
C LEU A 82 -2.04 10.54 0.64
N ASP A 83 -1.52 9.67 1.50
CA ASP A 83 -2.32 8.56 2.00
C ASP A 83 -3.28 9.10 3.08
N ARG A 84 -4.58 8.93 2.88
CA ARG A 84 -5.62 9.33 3.83
C ARG A 84 -6.08 8.17 4.72
N SER A 85 -5.40 7.02 4.62
CA SER A 85 -5.88 5.76 5.19
C SER A 85 -5.53 5.58 6.67
N ASP A 86 -4.50 6.25 7.18
CA ASP A 86 -4.08 6.16 8.59
C ASP A 86 -4.39 7.46 9.35
N GLY A 87 -5.68 7.68 9.56
CA GLY A 87 -6.20 8.72 10.47
C GLY A 87 -6.42 8.21 11.89
N ALA A 88 -5.53 7.37 12.40
CA ALA A 88 -5.46 7.01 13.81
C ALA A 88 -4.15 7.57 14.36
N ASP A 89 -4.26 8.49 15.32
CA ASP A 89 -3.17 9.06 16.11
C ASP A 89 -2.26 10.11 15.44
N GLY A 90 -2.81 11.28 15.10
CA GLY A 90 -2.06 12.56 15.15
C GLY A 90 -0.79 12.72 14.30
N GLU A 91 -0.44 11.75 13.47
CA GLU A 91 0.69 11.78 12.55
C GLU A 91 0.30 12.57 11.28
N GLU A 92 1.20 13.43 10.81
CA GLU A 92 0.98 14.16 9.56
C GLU A 92 0.99 13.14 8.40
N PRO A 93 -0.05 13.13 7.54
CA PRO A 93 -0.13 12.15 6.46
C PRO A 93 1.04 12.33 5.50
N GLU A 94 1.85 11.28 5.33
CA GLU A 94 2.97 11.28 4.39
C GLU A 94 2.47 11.07 2.96
N ALA A 95 3.05 11.81 2.03
CA ALA A 95 2.76 11.65 0.61
C ALA A 95 3.64 10.56 0.01
N GLN A 96 3.05 9.68 -0.80
CA GLN A 96 3.74 8.58 -1.44
C GLN A 96 3.51 8.57 -2.96
N CYS A 97 4.47 8.03 -3.69
CA CYS A 97 4.36 7.82 -5.12
C CYS A 97 3.38 6.68 -5.43
N VAL A 98 2.32 6.99 -6.17
CA VAL A 98 1.29 6.02 -6.57
C VAL A 98 1.23 5.93 -8.08
N CYS A 99 1.15 4.71 -8.63
CA CYS A 99 1.10 4.54 -10.08
C CYS A 99 -0.20 5.13 -10.65
N LEU A 100 -0.07 5.94 -11.69
CA LEU A 100 -1.19 6.65 -12.31
C LEU A 100 -2.16 5.71 -13.02
N SER A 101 -1.71 4.52 -13.43
CA SER A 101 -2.52 3.55 -14.17
C SER A 101 -2.39 2.15 -13.58
N GLN A 102 -3.42 1.71 -12.84
CA GLN A 102 -3.53 0.36 -12.27
C GLN A 102 -3.99 -0.70 -13.30
N LYS A 103 -3.59 -0.55 -14.56
CA LYS A 103 -3.93 -1.49 -15.65
C LYS A 103 -2.88 -2.60 -15.69
N PRO A 104 -3.28 -3.88 -15.56
CA PRO A 104 -2.32 -4.97 -15.58
C PRO A 104 -1.83 -5.27 -17.00
N LEU A 105 -0.60 -5.80 -17.05
CA LEU A 105 0.14 -6.18 -18.24
C LEU A 105 0.64 -7.61 -18.09
N CYS A 106 0.76 -8.33 -19.20
CA CYS A 106 1.31 -9.68 -19.22
C CYS A 106 2.69 -9.63 -19.85
N GLY A 107 3.72 -9.95 -19.07
CA GLY A 107 5.10 -10.02 -19.54
C GLY A 107 5.37 -11.26 -20.41
N SER A 108 6.37 -11.15 -21.26
CA SER A 108 6.92 -12.26 -22.04
C SER A 108 7.57 -13.34 -21.19
N ASP A 109 7.83 -13.04 -19.92
CA ASP A 109 8.27 -13.95 -18.86
C ASP A 109 7.11 -14.73 -18.20
N GLY A 110 5.87 -14.48 -18.63
CA GLY A 110 4.67 -15.08 -18.05
C GLY A 110 4.24 -14.45 -16.72
N GLN A 111 4.87 -13.35 -16.30
CA GLN A 111 4.51 -12.63 -15.08
C GLN A 111 3.46 -11.56 -15.39
N THR A 112 2.41 -11.52 -14.56
CA THR A 112 1.45 -10.42 -14.58
C THR A 112 2.02 -9.24 -13.79
N TYR A 113 2.23 -8.12 -14.45
CA TYR A 113 2.54 -6.84 -13.82
C TYR A 113 1.23 -6.11 -13.52
N MET A 114 0.99 -5.74 -12.26
CA MET A 114 -0.30 -5.13 -11.85
C MET A 114 -0.54 -3.76 -12.47
N ASN A 115 0.53 -3.05 -12.81
CA ASN A 115 0.49 -1.74 -13.42
C ASN A 115 1.75 -1.49 -14.27
N THR A 116 1.77 -0.39 -15.02
CA THR A 116 2.91 -0.01 -15.88
C THR A 116 4.18 0.30 -15.07
N CYS A 117 4.03 0.82 -13.84
CA CYS A 117 5.17 1.17 -12.99
C CYS A 117 5.94 -0.08 -12.57
N LYS A 118 5.25 -1.14 -12.13
CA LYS A 118 5.87 -2.45 -11.81
C LYS A 118 6.50 -3.12 -13.01
N TYR A 119 5.90 -3.00 -14.20
CA TYR A 119 6.54 -3.46 -15.42
C TYR A 119 7.86 -2.71 -15.69
N LYS A 120 7.87 -1.37 -15.60
CA LYS A 120 9.08 -0.57 -15.84
C LYS A 120 10.22 -0.90 -14.89
N GLU A 121 9.90 -1.13 -13.61
CA GLU A 121 10.88 -1.61 -12.63
C GLU A 121 11.53 -2.94 -13.05
N ALA A 122 10.73 -3.89 -13.55
CA ALA A 122 11.21 -5.18 -14.02
C ALA A 122 11.97 -5.08 -15.36
N ALA A 123 11.53 -4.22 -16.28
CA ALA A 123 12.15 -3.98 -17.57
C ALA A 123 13.52 -3.31 -17.42
N TYR A 124 13.72 -2.47 -16.40
CA TYR A 124 15.04 -1.93 -16.08
C TYR A 124 16.06 -3.04 -15.78
N LEU A 125 15.66 -4.07 -15.04
CA LEU A 125 16.50 -5.22 -14.73
C LEU A 125 16.61 -6.21 -15.90
N ASN A 126 15.60 -6.22 -16.79
CA ASN A 126 15.49 -7.13 -17.92
C ASN A 126 15.19 -6.37 -19.23
N PRO A 127 16.20 -5.82 -19.92
CA PRO A 127 16.02 -4.93 -21.09
C PRO A 127 15.31 -5.55 -22.32
N GLY A 128 15.02 -6.85 -22.31
CA GLY A 128 14.29 -7.56 -23.38
C GLY A 128 12.87 -7.99 -22.99
N LEU A 129 12.38 -7.55 -21.83
CA LEU A 129 11.04 -7.89 -21.34
C LEU A 129 9.99 -7.14 -22.18
N ASN A 130 9.15 -7.89 -22.89
CA ASN A 130 8.02 -7.34 -23.65
C ASN A 130 6.72 -7.57 -22.88
N VAL A 131 5.69 -6.76 -23.17
CA VAL A 131 4.37 -6.89 -22.54
C VAL A 131 3.23 -6.85 -23.54
N SER A 132 2.13 -7.51 -23.19
CA SER A 132 0.82 -7.36 -23.84
C SER A 132 -0.21 -6.79 -22.87
N ASP A 133 -1.27 -6.19 -23.41
CA ASP A 133 -2.38 -5.65 -22.61
C ASP A 133 -3.12 -6.73 -21.82
N GLY A 134 -3.43 -6.43 -20.56
CA GLY A 134 -4.15 -7.32 -19.66
C GLY A 134 -3.22 -8.29 -18.92
N PRO A 135 -3.73 -8.98 -17.90
CA PRO A 135 -2.92 -9.90 -17.10
C PRO A 135 -2.63 -11.20 -17.84
N CYS A 136 -1.63 -11.94 -17.39
CA CYS A 136 -1.35 -13.26 -17.95
C CYS A 136 -2.46 -14.26 -17.64
N ARG A 137 -2.79 -15.10 -18.61
CA ARG A 137 -3.74 -16.21 -18.43
C ARG A 137 -3.12 -17.23 -17.48
N THR A 138 -3.80 -17.51 -16.38
CA THR A 138 -3.30 -18.42 -15.35
C THR A 138 -4.44 -19.13 -14.62
N VAL A 139 -4.14 -20.24 -13.97
CA VAL A 139 -5.08 -20.87 -13.04
C VAL A 139 -5.40 -19.89 -11.89
N PRO A 140 -6.57 -19.99 -11.23
CA PRO A 140 -6.89 -19.06 -10.15
C PRO A 140 -5.88 -19.18 -9.00
N ILE A 141 -5.56 -18.07 -8.35
CA ILE A 141 -4.60 -17.98 -7.25
C ILE A 141 -5.32 -17.43 -6.03
N ILE A 142 -5.36 -18.18 -4.93
CA ILE A 142 -5.94 -17.71 -3.67
C ILE A 142 -4.97 -16.70 -3.04
N LYS A 143 -5.40 -15.43 -2.98
CA LYS A 143 -4.65 -14.33 -2.36
C LYS A 143 -4.88 -14.30 -0.86
N VAL A 144 -6.14 -14.43 -0.46
CA VAL A 144 -6.55 -14.50 0.94
C VAL A 144 -7.34 -15.80 1.15
N PRO A 145 -6.76 -16.81 1.81
CA PRO A 145 -7.47 -18.04 2.15
C PRO A 145 -8.43 -17.82 3.32
N PRO A 146 -9.49 -18.64 3.45
CA PRO A 146 -10.33 -18.60 4.64
C PRO A 146 -9.52 -19.02 5.87
N HIS A 147 -9.76 -18.35 7.00
CA HIS A 147 -9.07 -18.61 8.26
C HIS A 147 -9.91 -19.50 9.19
N ASN A 148 -9.26 -20.29 10.04
CA ASN A 148 -9.93 -21.08 11.07
C ASN A 148 -10.59 -20.18 12.11
N LEU A 149 -11.79 -20.55 12.56
CA LEU A 149 -12.58 -19.78 13.51
C LEU A 149 -13.08 -20.67 14.65
N VAL A 150 -13.14 -20.12 15.86
CA VAL A 150 -13.78 -20.76 17.01
C VAL A 150 -14.70 -19.73 17.66
N ASN A 151 -15.99 -20.02 17.64
CA ASN A 151 -17.04 -19.08 18.05
C ASN A 151 -18.03 -19.75 19.01
N ALA A 152 -18.90 -18.97 19.64
CA ALA A 152 -19.96 -19.48 20.51
C ALA A 152 -21.28 -19.66 19.76
N THR A 153 -22.14 -20.52 20.30
CA THR A 153 -23.50 -20.72 19.79
C THR A 153 -24.28 -19.39 19.80
N GLY A 154 -25.00 -19.09 18.71
CA GLY A 154 -25.75 -17.85 18.51
C GLY A 154 -24.95 -16.70 17.91
N SER A 155 -23.65 -16.87 17.64
CA SER A 155 -22.82 -15.82 17.01
C SER A 155 -23.03 -15.73 15.50
N SER A 156 -22.69 -14.57 14.92
CA SER A 156 -22.61 -14.38 13.47
C SER A 156 -21.16 -14.51 13.02
N ILE A 157 -20.91 -15.33 12.00
CA ILE A 157 -19.58 -15.72 11.53
C ILE A 157 -19.49 -15.47 10.03
N ALA A 158 -18.33 -15.00 9.54
CA ALA A 158 -18.08 -14.86 8.11
C ALA A 158 -16.72 -15.46 7.72
N PHE A 159 -16.71 -16.28 6.69
CA PHE A 159 -15.48 -16.70 5.99
C PHE A 159 -15.27 -15.82 4.77
N LEU A 160 -14.03 -15.37 4.57
CA LEU A 160 -13.59 -14.61 3.39
C LEU A 160 -12.63 -15.47 2.55
N CYS A 161 -12.77 -15.41 1.24
CA CYS A 161 -11.83 -16.00 0.30
C CYS A 161 -11.64 -15.05 -0.90
N GLU A 162 -10.42 -14.57 -1.09
CA GLU A 162 -10.08 -13.66 -2.18
C GLU A 162 -9.14 -14.35 -3.17
N VAL A 163 -9.47 -14.26 -4.45
CA VAL A 163 -8.81 -15.00 -5.52
C VAL A 163 -8.53 -14.07 -6.69
N PHE A 164 -7.34 -14.21 -7.26
CA PHE A 164 -7.00 -13.64 -8.56
C PHE A 164 -7.21 -14.69 -9.66
N ALA A 165 -7.93 -14.35 -10.74
CA ALA A 165 -8.13 -15.28 -11.85
C ALA A 165 -8.24 -14.55 -13.20
N PHE A 166 -7.52 -15.03 -14.21
CA PHE A 166 -7.70 -14.56 -15.59
C PHE A 166 -7.60 -15.72 -16.61
N PRO A 167 -8.60 -15.88 -17.50
CA PRO A 167 -9.85 -15.12 -17.57
C PRO A 167 -10.79 -15.43 -16.38
N MET A 168 -11.52 -14.40 -15.94
CA MET A 168 -12.52 -14.54 -14.89
C MET A 168 -13.81 -15.16 -15.45
N VAL A 169 -14.28 -16.24 -14.84
CA VAL A 169 -15.67 -16.69 -15.00
C VAL A 169 -16.51 -15.90 -14.00
N LEU A 170 -17.57 -15.25 -14.49
CA LEU A 170 -18.35 -14.25 -13.76
C LEU A 170 -18.92 -14.79 -12.42
N SER A 171 -18.27 -14.47 -11.31
CA SER A 171 -18.87 -14.47 -9.97
C SER A 171 -18.70 -13.08 -9.37
N ARG A 172 -19.62 -12.68 -8.49
CA ARG A 172 -19.72 -11.35 -7.83
C ARG A 172 -18.36 -10.65 -7.69
N GLY A 173 -18.23 -9.47 -8.30
CA GLY A 173 -16.95 -8.77 -8.46
C GLY A 173 -16.27 -8.45 -7.13
N GLY A 174 -14.94 -8.55 -7.10
CA GLY A 174 -14.10 -8.08 -6.00
C GLY A 174 -13.78 -6.57 -6.11
N PRO A 175 -12.93 -6.05 -5.21
CA PRO A 175 -12.54 -4.63 -5.20
C PRO A 175 -11.78 -4.21 -6.46
N GLN A 176 -11.06 -5.14 -7.11
CA GLN A 176 -10.36 -4.90 -8.38
C GLN A 176 -10.95 -5.71 -9.53
N LYS A 177 -10.68 -5.26 -10.77
CA LYS A 177 -11.25 -5.79 -12.03
C LYS A 177 -11.00 -7.29 -12.28
N TYR A 178 -9.96 -7.88 -11.68
CA TYR A 178 -9.57 -9.29 -11.84
C TYR A 178 -9.53 -10.06 -10.52
N GLU A 179 -9.99 -9.42 -9.44
CA GLU A 179 -10.10 -10.03 -8.12
C GLU A 179 -11.55 -10.47 -7.92
N LEU A 180 -11.69 -11.65 -7.35
CA LEU A 180 -12.96 -12.25 -6.97
C LEU A 180 -12.93 -12.47 -5.47
N SER A 181 -13.84 -11.80 -4.76
CA SER A 181 -14.03 -12.00 -3.34
C SER A 181 -15.31 -12.80 -3.13
N SER A 182 -15.20 -13.89 -2.38
CA SER A 182 -16.32 -14.73 -1.96
C SER A 182 -16.40 -14.73 -0.45
N TRP A 183 -17.63 -14.62 0.06
CA TRP A 183 -17.91 -14.69 1.49
C TRP A 183 -18.99 -15.73 1.79
N LEU A 184 -18.87 -16.40 2.94
CA LEU A 184 -19.90 -17.24 3.50
C LEU A 184 -20.22 -16.73 4.89
N GLN A 185 -21.44 -16.24 5.09
CA GLN A 185 -21.92 -15.79 6.39
C GLN A 185 -22.87 -16.83 6.99
N ILE A 186 -22.67 -17.12 8.28
CA ILE A 186 -23.52 -18.00 9.10
C ILE A 186 -24.05 -17.13 10.23
N GLU A 187 -25.37 -16.95 10.29
CA GLU A 187 -26.03 -16.26 11.39
C GLU A 187 -26.52 -17.26 12.43
N GLU A 188 -26.57 -16.86 13.70
CA GLU A 188 -26.98 -17.70 14.82
C GLU A 188 -26.30 -19.09 14.84
N ALA A 189 -24.97 -19.10 14.70
CA ALA A 189 -24.18 -20.31 14.53
C ALA A 189 -24.46 -21.36 15.62
N SER A 190 -24.55 -22.62 15.23
CA SER A 190 -24.84 -23.76 16.09
C SER A 190 -23.67 -24.75 16.11
N GLN A 191 -23.67 -25.68 17.07
CA GLN A 191 -22.67 -26.76 17.09
C GLN A 191 -22.67 -27.60 15.80
N MET A 192 -23.82 -27.69 15.10
CA MET A 192 -23.93 -28.44 13.84
C MET A 192 -23.19 -27.77 12.68
N ASP A 193 -22.91 -26.47 12.76
CA ASP A 193 -22.15 -25.74 11.76
C ASP A 193 -20.64 -26.01 11.87
N SER A 194 -20.20 -26.66 12.96
CA SER A 194 -18.80 -27.03 13.14
C SER A 194 -18.36 -28.02 12.05
N GLY A 195 -17.23 -27.73 11.40
CA GLY A 195 -16.78 -28.54 10.28
C GLY A 195 -15.64 -27.90 9.50
N THR A 196 -15.26 -28.57 8.40
CA THR A 196 -14.26 -28.06 7.46
C THR A 196 -14.95 -27.40 6.28
N TYR A 197 -14.69 -26.11 6.11
CA TYR A 197 -15.16 -25.29 5.00
C TYR A 197 -14.09 -25.22 3.93
N ARG A 198 -14.49 -25.19 2.65
CA ARG A 198 -13.55 -25.17 1.52
C ARG A 198 -13.96 -24.13 0.49
N CYS A 199 -13.06 -23.19 0.23
CA CYS A 199 -13.15 -22.29 -0.90
C CYS A 199 -12.54 -22.98 -2.13
N ILE A 200 -13.25 -22.97 -3.26
CA ILE A 200 -12.78 -23.54 -4.53
C ILE A 200 -12.97 -22.50 -5.62
N ALA A 201 -11.89 -22.20 -6.34
CA ALA A 201 -11.93 -21.32 -7.51
C ALA A 201 -11.51 -22.11 -8.75
N ARG A 202 -12.24 -21.93 -9.85
CA ARG A 202 -12.03 -22.66 -11.11
C ARG A 202 -12.17 -21.72 -12.30
N ASN A 203 -11.30 -21.89 -13.28
CA ASN A 203 -11.45 -21.34 -14.62
C ASN A 203 -11.19 -22.42 -15.68
N GLU A 204 -11.11 -22.02 -16.94
CA GLU A 204 -10.83 -22.92 -18.07
C GLU A 204 -9.43 -23.58 -18.02
N LEU A 205 -8.48 -23.00 -17.28
CA LEU A 205 -7.12 -23.51 -17.16
C LEU A 205 -6.97 -24.50 -16.00
N GLY A 206 -7.82 -24.43 -14.98
CA GLY A 206 -7.72 -25.30 -13.82
C GLY A 206 -8.52 -24.82 -12.61
N HIS A 207 -8.18 -25.37 -11.44
CA HIS A 207 -8.82 -25.00 -10.17
C HIS A 207 -7.83 -25.04 -9.01
N VAL A 208 -8.14 -24.29 -7.96
CA VAL A 208 -7.42 -24.26 -6.68
C VAL A 208 -8.43 -24.29 -5.54
N SER A 209 -7.99 -24.72 -4.36
CA SER A 209 -8.83 -24.72 -3.17
C SER A 209 -8.04 -24.47 -1.89
N ALA A 210 -8.68 -23.83 -0.93
CA ALA A 210 -8.18 -23.65 0.43
C ALA A 210 -9.28 -24.01 1.44
N THR A 211 -8.88 -24.46 2.63
CA THR A 211 -9.78 -24.93 3.68
C THR A 211 -9.63 -24.17 4.97
N ALA A 212 -10.74 -24.02 5.70
CA ALA A 212 -10.79 -23.51 7.05
C ALA A 212 -11.62 -24.42 7.95
N ILE A 213 -11.35 -24.41 9.25
CA ILE A 213 -12.07 -25.19 10.25
C ILE A 213 -12.89 -24.23 11.11
N LEU A 214 -14.18 -24.54 11.27
CA LEU A 214 -15.06 -23.89 12.23
C LEU A 214 -15.28 -24.79 13.45
N GLY A 215 -15.01 -24.28 14.64
CA GLY A 215 -15.50 -24.84 15.89
C GLY A 215 -16.57 -23.94 16.50
N VAL A 216 -17.72 -24.49 16.88
CA VAL A 216 -18.75 -23.75 17.61
C VAL A 216 -18.91 -24.35 19.01
N LEU A 217 -18.63 -23.55 20.02
CA LEU A 217 -18.75 -23.93 21.42
C LEU A 217 -20.22 -23.87 21.88
N PRO A 218 -20.66 -24.79 22.74
CA PRO A 218 -22.01 -24.77 23.31
C PRO A 218 -22.26 -23.46 24.09
N PRO A 219 -23.53 -23.05 24.23
CA PRO A 219 -23.87 -21.91 25.08
C PRO A 219 -23.48 -22.20 26.52
N VAL A 220 -22.80 -21.26 27.16
CA VAL A 220 -22.45 -21.34 28.58
C VAL A 220 -23.70 -20.98 29.38
N PHE A 221 -24.43 -21.99 29.84
CA PHE A 221 -25.52 -21.76 30.78
C PHE A 221 -24.94 -21.58 32.20
N PRO A 222 -25.19 -20.45 32.88
CA PRO A 222 -24.84 -20.33 34.30
C PRO A 222 -25.68 -21.34 35.10
N VAL A 223 -25.03 -22.07 36.01
CA VAL A 223 -25.71 -22.99 36.93
C VAL A 223 -26.65 -22.17 37.82
N GLN A 224 -27.97 -22.36 37.68
CA GLN A 224 -28.94 -21.79 38.61
C GLN A 224 -29.13 -22.75 39.79
N LEU A 225 -28.59 -22.38 40.95
CA LEU A 225 -28.88 -23.05 42.21
C LEU A 225 -30.25 -22.59 42.72
N THR A 226 -31.21 -23.50 42.80
CA THR A 226 -32.48 -23.25 43.49
C THR A 226 -32.50 -24.05 44.79
N LEU A 227 -32.48 -23.36 45.94
CA LEU A 227 -32.70 -23.96 47.25
C LEU A 227 -34.21 -24.16 47.45
N CYS A 228 -34.67 -25.40 47.41
CA CYS A 228 -36.05 -25.74 47.76
C CYS A 228 -36.14 -26.04 49.27
N LYS A 229 -37.16 -25.50 49.93
CA LYS A 229 -37.52 -25.90 51.30
C LYS A 229 -38.16 -27.29 51.25
N VAL A 230 -37.61 -28.23 52.03
CA VAL A 230 -38.25 -29.54 52.30
C VAL A 230 -39.37 -29.35 53.31
#